data_AF-A0A522DJZ4-F1
#
_entry.id   AF-A0A522DJZ4-F1
#
_cell.length_a   1.000
_cell.length_b   1.000
_cell.length_c   1.000
_cell.angle_alpha   90.00
_cell.angle_beta   90.00
_cell.angle_gamma   90.00
#
_symmetry.space_group_name_H-M   'P 1'
#
loop_
_entity.id
_entity.type
_entity.pdbx_description
1 polymer ?
#
loop_
_entity_poly.entity_id
_entity_poly.type
_entity_poly.pdbx_seq_one_letter_code
_entity_poly.pdbx_strand_id
1 'polypeptide(L)'
;MSTEREKAAKQLEAYASAEERARQTKELLQAAGAHSHLIVETERLQLRIHYEVKRARMRVDELTPRTPVGTVDFVGVYPEVKKP
;
A
#
# COMPACT_ATOMS: atom_id res chain seq x y z
N MET A 1 19.45 -1.60 17.17
CA MET A 1 18.29 -0.94 16.55
C MET A 1 17.58 -1.84 15.52
N SER A 2 17.14 -3.06 15.86
CA SER A 2 16.51 -3.97 14.87
C SER A 2 15.08 -4.42 15.22
N THR A 3 14.59 -4.16 16.43
CA THR A 3 13.33 -4.75 16.93
C THR A 3 12.08 -3.98 16.51
N GLU A 4 12.12 -2.65 16.42
CA GLU A 4 10.91 -1.86 16.12
C GLU A 4 10.55 -1.88 14.63
N ARG A 5 11.55 -1.81 13.75
CA ARG A 5 11.36 -1.93 12.30
C ARG A 5 10.82 -3.32 11.91
N GLU A 6 11.37 -4.38 12.47
CA GLU A 6 10.95 -5.75 12.18
C GLU A 6 9.51 -6.01 12.66
N LYS A 7 9.13 -5.48 13.83
CA LYS A 7 7.75 -5.51 14.33
C LYS A 7 6.79 -4.76 13.39
N ALA A 8 7.18 -3.56 12.93
CA ALA A 8 6.36 -2.77 12.02
C ALA A 8 6.19 -3.46 10.65
N ALA A 9 7.24 -4.10 10.12
CA ALA A 9 7.17 -4.88 8.88
C ALA A 9 6.24 -6.09 9.00
N LYS A 10 6.32 -6.86 10.09
CA LYS A 10 5.41 -7.99 10.36
C LYS A 10 3.96 -7.54 10.51
N GLN A 11 3.72 -6.39 11.12
CA GLN A 11 2.37 -5.81 11.21
C GLN A 11 1.84 -5.42 9.83
N LEU A 12 2.65 -4.78 8.99
CA LEU A 12 2.27 -4.43 7.63
C LEU A 12 1.90 -5.66 6.79
N GLU A 13 2.69 -6.73 6.88
CA GLU A 13 2.42 -8.00 6.21
C GLU A 13 1.11 -8.64 6.69
N ALA A 14 0.85 -8.64 8.00
CA ALA A 14 -0.39 -9.15 8.58
C ALA A 14 -1.62 -8.36 8.09
N TYR A 15 -1.53 -7.04 7.99
CA TYR A 15 -2.62 -6.21 7.47
C TYR A 15 -2.83 -6.39 5.97
N ALA A 16 -1.77 -6.49 5.17
CA ALA A 16 -1.86 -6.76 3.73
C ALA A 16 -2.53 -8.13 3.46
N SER A 17 -2.19 -9.16 4.25
CA SER A 17 -2.85 -10.47 4.20
C SER A 17 -4.33 -10.40 4.60
N ALA A 18 -4.70 -9.52 5.55
CA ALA A 18 -6.10 -9.30 5.90
C ALA A 18 -6.87 -8.60 4.77
N GLU A 19 -6.26 -7.62 4.09
CA GLU A 19 -6.86 -6.92 2.95
C GLU A 19 -7.15 -7.89 1.79
N GLU A 20 -6.18 -8.74 1.47
CA GLU A 20 -6.32 -9.74 0.41
C GLU A 20 -7.42 -10.78 0.72
N ARG A 21 -7.52 -11.25 1.98
CA ARG A 21 -8.61 -12.14 2.39
C ARG A 21 -9.98 -11.46 2.31
N ALA A 22 -10.07 -10.19 2.68
CA ALA A 22 -11.32 -9.44 2.55
C ALA A 22 -11.71 -9.24 1.07
N ARG A 23 -10.73 -9.06 0.17
CA ARG A 23 -10.93 -9.02 -1.29
C ARG A 23 -11.50 -10.33 -1.83
N GLN A 24 -10.83 -11.44 -1.54
CA GLN A 24 -11.28 -12.78 -1.95
C GLN A 24 -12.68 -13.12 -1.41
N THR A 25 -12.96 -12.76 -0.14
CA THR A 25 -14.28 -12.97 0.46
C THR A 25 -15.38 -12.22 -0.29
N LYS A 26 -15.13 -10.96 -0.68
CA LYS A 26 -16.07 -10.18 -1.49
C LYS A 26 -16.33 -10.83 -2.85
N GLU A 27 -15.26 -11.28 -3.52
CA GLU A 27 -15.37 -11.95 -4.82
C GLU A 27 -16.19 -13.24 -4.72
N LEU A 28 -15.98 -14.04 -3.66
CA LEU A 28 -16.77 -15.25 -3.40
C LEU A 28 -18.24 -14.94 -3.11
N LEU A 29 -18.52 -13.90 -2.32
CA LEU A 29 -19.89 -13.46 -2.03
C LEU A 29 -20.61 -12.97 -3.30
N GLN A 30 -19.90 -12.25 -4.18
CA GLN A 30 -20.43 -11.83 -5.48
C GLN A 30 -20.71 -13.02 -6.39
N ALA A 31 -19.79 -13.98 -6.48
CA ALA A 31 -19.95 -15.20 -7.27
C ALA A 31 -21.10 -16.10 -6.76
N ALA A 32 -21.31 -16.13 -5.45
CA ALA A 32 -22.39 -16.87 -4.81
C ALA A 32 -23.78 -16.18 -4.92
N GLY A 33 -23.86 -14.97 -5.49
CA GLY A 33 -25.11 -14.20 -5.56
C GLY A 33 -25.60 -13.75 -4.18
N ALA A 34 -24.68 -13.57 -3.22
CA ALA A 34 -25.03 -13.18 -1.86
C ALA A 34 -25.72 -11.81 -1.82
N HIS A 35 -26.58 -11.61 -0.82
CA HIS A 35 -27.33 -10.38 -0.64
C HIS A 35 -26.44 -9.14 -0.60
N SER A 36 -26.92 -8.05 -1.20
CA SER A 36 -26.23 -6.75 -1.29
C SER A 36 -25.72 -6.25 0.07
N HIS A 37 -26.41 -6.55 1.16
CA HIS A 37 -25.99 -6.20 2.52
C HIS A 37 -24.62 -6.80 2.91
N LEU A 38 -24.40 -8.11 2.67
CA LEU A 38 -23.14 -8.78 3.02
C LEU A 38 -21.96 -8.27 2.19
N ILE A 39 -22.22 -7.93 0.92
CA ILE A 39 -21.23 -7.30 0.04
C ILE A 39 -20.85 -5.92 0.59
N VAL A 40 -21.83 -5.09 0.96
CA VAL A 40 -21.61 -3.74 1.52
C VAL A 40 -20.86 -3.80 2.86
N GLU A 41 -21.18 -4.75 3.74
CA GLU A 41 -20.43 -4.95 4.98
C GLU A 41 -18.98 -5.36 4.73
N THR A 42 -18.76 -6.24 3.75
CA THR A 42 -17.42 -6.67 3.34
C THR A 42 -16.62 -5.50 2.74
N GLU A 43 -17.24 -4.63 1.94
CA GLU A 43 -16.63 -3.42 1.40
C GLU A 43 -16.23 -2.42 2.50
N ARG A 44 -17.09 -2.24 3.51
CA ARG A 44 -16.76 -1.40 4.67
C ARG A 44 -15.57 -1.97 5.45
N LEU A 45 -15.53 -3.28 5.62
CA LEU A 45 -14.41 -3.96 6.27
C LEU A 45 -13.11 -3.79 5.48
N GLN A 46 -13.16 -3.96 4.15
CA GLN A 46 -12.01 -3.72 3.26
C GLN A 46 -11.47 -2.29 3.40
N LEU A 47 -12.35 -1.29 3.34
CA LEU A 47 -11.97 0.12 3.50
C LEU A 47 -11.25 0.36 4.84
N ARG A 48 -11.76 -0.21 5.93
CA ARG A 48 -11.12 -0.08 7.25
C ARG A 48 -9.73 -0.73 7.28
N ILE A 49 -9.59 -1.94 6.73
CA ILE A 49 -8.29 -2.63 6.66
C ILE A 49 -7.31 -1.82 5.81
N HIS A 50 -7.77 -1.27 4.68
CA HIS A 50 -6.96 -0.43 3.80
C HIS A 50 -6.36 0.78 4.54
N TYR A 51 -7.15 1.46 5.39
CA TYR A 51 -6.64 2.57 6.20
C TYR A 51 -5.56 2.12 7.20
N GLU A 52 -5.71 0.94 7.83
CA GLU A 52 -4.70 0.40 8.74
C GLU A 52 -3.42 -0.02 8.00
N VAL A 53 -3.54 -0.61 6.81
CA VAL A 53 -2.39 -0.92 5.92
C VAL A 53 -1.63 0.37 5.59
N LYS A 54 -2.35 1.42 5.16
CA LYS A 54 -1.75 2.72 4.83
C LYS A 54 -1.03 3.33 6.04
N ARG A 55 -1.63 3.25 7.23
CA ARG A 55 -1.04 3.73 8.48
C ARG A 55 0.23 2.96 8.86
N ALA A 56 0.18 1.63 8.78
CA ALA A 56 1.33 0.77 9.05
C ALA A 56 2.47 1.05 8.06
N ARG A 57 2.15 1.27 6.77
CA ARG A 57 3.13 1.66 5.74
C ARG A 57 3.82 2.97 6.10
N MET A 58 3.06 4.03 6.42
CA MET A 58 3.65 5.31 6.82
C MET A 58 4.59 5.18 8.01
N ARG A 59 4.21 4.37 9.01
CA ARG A 59 5.07 4.10 10.18
C ARG A 59 6.34 3.34 9.82
N VAL A 60 6.27 2.36 8.92
CA VAL A 60 7.45 1.66 8.39
C VAL A 60 8.35 2.63 7.62
N ASP A 61 7.77 3.52 6.82
CA ASP A 61 8.51 4.52 6.03
C ASP A 61 9.18 5.58 6.92
N GLU A 62 8.57 5.98 8.04
CA GLU A 62 9.17 6.88 9.04
C GLU A 62 10.34 6.21 9.79
N LEU A 63 10.20 4.92 10.11
CA LEU A 63 11.23 4.14 10.82
C LEU A 63 12.35 3.65 9.89
N THR A 64 12.15 3.71 8.58
CA THR A 64 13.16 3.40 7.59
C THR A 64 13.84 4.70 7.21
N PRO A 65 15.15 4.90 7.51
CA PRO A 65 15.85 6.06 7.02
C PRO A 65 15.72 6.05 5.50
N ARG A 66 15.03 7.05 4.93
CA ARG A 66 15.15 7.32 3.51
C ARG A 66 16.61 7.67 3.31
N THR A 67 17.39 6.74 2.76
CA THR A 67 18.62 7.12 2.08
C THR A 67 18.23 8.29 1.20
N PRO A 68 18.82 9.50 1.35
CA PRO A 68 18.64 10.50 0.32
C PRO A 68 19.07 9.79 -0.95
N VAL A 69 18.11 9.49 -1.82
CA VAL A 69 18.40 9.09 -3.19
C VAL A 69 19.23 10.25 -3.68
N GLY A 70 20.52 10.00 -3.88
CA GLY A 70 21.45 11.02 -4.33
C GLY A 70 20.77 11.79 -5.44
N THR A 71 20.89 13.12 -5.37
CA THR A 71 20.55 14.02 -6.46
C THR A 71 20.86 13.30 -7.77
N VAL A 72 19.81 12.85 -8.46
CA VAL A 72 19.97 12.47 -9.85
C VAL A 72 20.27 13.80 -10.50
N ASP A 73 21.54 14.06 -10.75
CA ASP A 73 21.95 15.15 -11.63
C ASP A 73 21.16 14.92 -12.91
N PHE A 74 20.13 15.74 -13.09
CA PHE A 74 19.38 15.80 -14.32
C PHE A 74 20.36 16.37 -15.33
N VAL A 75 21.17 15.50 -15.96
CA VAL A 75 21.89 15.83 -17.18
C VAL A 75 20.83 15.95 -18.26
N GLY A 76 20.07 17.04 -18.19
CA GLY A 76 19.30 17.55 -19.30
C GLY A 76 20.31 17.99 -20.35
N VAL A 77 20.75 17.03 -21.17
CA VAL A 77 21.24 17.35 -22.49
C VAL A 77 20.06 17.99 -23.20
N TYR A 78 20.00 19.32 -23.19
CA TYR A 78 19.19 20.04 -24.16
C TYR A 78 19.78 19.67 -25.52
N PRO A 79 19.06 18.96 -26.41
CA PRO A 79 19.48 18.91 -27.79
C PRO A 79 19.50 20.36 -28.27
N GLU A 80 20.68 20.85 -28.67
CA GLU A 80 20.84 22.14 -29.32
C GLU A 80 19.90 22.17 -30.53
N VAL A 81 18.72 22.76 -30.35
CA VAL A 81 17.85 23.11 -31.45
C VAL A 81 18.52 24.30 -32.13
N LYS A 82 19.41 24.00 -33.08
CA LYS A 82 19.86 24.97 -34.07
C LYS A 82 18.62 25.51 -34.79
N LYS A 83 18.39 26.81 -34.65
CA LYS A 83 17.48 27.62 -35.47
C LYS A 83 18.22 28.89 -35.85
N PRO A 84 18.03 29.47 -37.04
CA PRO A 84 17.59 28.93 -38.32
C PRO A 84 18.76 28.59 -39.26
#